data_AF-V9VZP3-F1
#
_entry.id   AF-V9VZP3-F1
#
_cell.length_a   1.000
_cell.length_b   1.000
_cell.length_c   1.000
_cell.angle_alpha   90.00
_cell.angle_beta   90.00
_cell.angle_gamma   90.00
#
_symmetry.space_group_name_H-M   'P 1'
#
loop_
_entity.id
_entity.type
_entity.pdbx_description
1 polymer ?
#
loop_
_entity_poly.entity_id
_entity_poly.type
_entity_poly.pdbx_seq_one_letter_code
_entity_poly.pdbx_strand_id
1 'polypeptide(L)'
;MLKFLTDLFKPETPKAPPVTSETSAGFATGEVAPFLTRLSNNPRFGLPAEFTAAIADALPGMNMDDTRRWQIDGAFDGARVQIDIEVCMDSMDAPGLSFFSTRAAIDEIDKELAAFSKASES
;
A
#
# COMPACT_ATOMS: atom_id res chain seq x y z
N MET A 1 -29.22 -10.66 38.40
CA MET A 1 -28.30 -9.52 38.19
C MET A 1 -26.93 -10.09 37.82
N LEU A 2 -26.69 -10.47 36.54
CA LEU A 2 -25.40 -11.06 36.11
C LEU A 2 -25.23 -11.11 34.57
N LYS A 3 -25.61 -10.06 33.83
CA LYS A 3 -25.38 -9.97 32.37
C LYS A 3 -24.63 -8.71 31.93
N PHE A 4 -24.24 -7.84 32.87
CA PHE A 4 -23.61 -6.55 32.57
C PHE A 4 -22.08 -6.55 32.67
N LEU A 5 -21.46 -7.62 33.21
CA LEU A 5 -20.01 -7.67 33.40
C LEU A 5 -19.24 -8.30 32.22
N THR A 6 -19.94 -8.93 31.27
CA THR A 6 -19.28 -9.62 30.14
C THR A 6 -19.06 -8.73 28.92
N ASP A 7 -19.77 -7.60 28.78
CA ASP A 7 -19.54 -6.65 27.68
C ASP A 7 -18.40 -5.65 27.94
N LEU A 8 -17.94 -5.52 29.19
CA LEU A 8 -16.87 -4.57 29.57
C LEU A 8 -15.46 -5.02 29.13
N PHE A 9 -15.31 -6.30 28.77
CA PHE A 9 -14.04 -6.91 28.37
C PHE A 9 -14.04 -7.34 26.91
N LYS A 10 -14.72 -6.61 26.02
CA LYS A 10 -14.35 -6.69 24.60
C LYS A 10 -13.05 -5.92 24.45
N PRO A 11 -11.89 -6.58 24.22
CA PRO A 11 -10.69 -5.85 23.83
C PRO A 11 -11.06 -5.04 22.58
N GLU A 12 -10.95 -3.72 22.67
CA GLU A 12 -11.04 -2.88 21.49
C GLU A 12 -10.02 -3.43 20.49
N THR A 13 -10.52 -3.78 19.31
CA THR A 13 -9.66 -4.31 18.26
C THR A 13 -8.61 -3.24 17.97
N PRO A 14 -7.30 -3.52 18.14
CA PRO A 14 -6.28 -2.49 17.97
C PRO A 14 -6.43 -1.81 16.62
N LYS A 15 -6.68 -0.51 16.62
CA LYS A 15 -6.84 0.32 15.42
C LYS A 15 -5.47 0.58 14.81
N ALA A 16 -5.39 0.60 13.48
CA ALA A 16 -4.17 1.03 12.79
C ALA A 16 -3.79 2.45 13.23
N PRO A 17 -2.47 2.76 13.37
CA PRO A 17 -2.02 4.11 13.63
C PRO A 17 -2.46 5.07 12.52
N PRO A 18 -2.58 6.38 12.81
CA PRO A 18 -2.93 7.36 11.78
C PRO A 18 -1.89 7.40 10.66
N VAL A 19 -2.33 7.77 9.46
CA VAL A 19 -1.45 8.13 8.34
C VAL A 19 -0.71 9.42 8.70
N THR A 20 0.62 9.41 8.60
CA THR A 20 1.48 10.54 8.98
C THR A 20 2.47 10.93 7.90
N SER A 21 2.60 10.16 6.83
CA SER A 21 3.65 10.33 5.83
C SER A 21 3.22 9.79 4.48
N GLU A 22 3.93 10.23 3.44
CA GLU A 22 3.72 9.83 2.06
C GLU A 22 5.06 9.66 1.33
N THR A 23 5.06 8.82 0.29
CA THR A 23 6.12 8.75 -0.74
C THR A 23 5.48 8.43 -2.09
N SER A 24 6.13 8.80 -3.20
CA SER A 24 5.60 8.56 -4.55
C SER A 24 6.71 8.32 -5.57
N ALA A 25 6.35 7.65 -6.67
CA ALA A 25 7.23 7.46 -7.82
C ALA A 25 6.41 7.28 -9.11
N GLY A 26 6.99 7.68 -10.23
CA GLY A 26 6.51 7.31 -11.56
C GLY A 26 7.01 5.93 -11.96
N PHE A 27 6.17 5.15 -12.63
CA PHE A 27 6.46 3.79 -13.10
C PHE A 27 6.15 3.68 -14.57
N ALA A 28 6.84 2.80 -15.32
CA ALA A 28 6.25 2.31 -16.57
C ALA A 28 5.06 1.39 -16.25
N THR A 29 4.02 1.36 -17.08
CA THR A 29 2.81 0.52 -16.84
C THR A 29 3.15 -0.94 -16.55
N GLY A 30 4.17 -1.51 -17.23
CA GLY A 30 4.63 -2.87 -17.01
C GLY A 30 5.40 -3.11 -15.71
N GLU A 31 5.82 -2.06 -15.00
CA GLU A 31 6.61 -2.12 -13.77
C GLU A 31 5.76 -2.07 -12.50
N VAL A 32 4.50 -1.59 -12.59
CA VAL A 32 3.63 -1.45 -11.41
C VAL A 32 3.38 -2.81 -10.73
N ALA A 33 2.94 -3.82 -11.49
CA ALA A 33 2.66 -5.14 -10.91
C ALA A 33 3.93 -5.82 -10.33
N PRO A 34 5.10 -5.81 -11.01
CA PRO A 34 6.36 -6.25 -10.42
C PRO A 34 6.72 -5.53 -9.11
N PHE A 35 6.58 -4.20 -9.05
CA PHE A 35 6.89 -3.43 -7.85
C PHE A 35 5.96 -3.81 -6.69
N LEU A 36 4.65 -3.84 -6.91
CA LEU A 36 3.68 -4.21 -5.88
C LEU A 36 3.85 -5.67 -5.40
N THR A 37 4.22 -6.59 -6.30
CA THR A 37 4.59 -7.97 -5.94
C THR A 37 5.85 -8.02 -5.08
N ARG A 38 6.86 -7.21 -5.40
CA ARG A 38 8.06 -7.10 -4.57
C ARG A 38 7.73 -6.55 -3.19
N LEU A 39 6.91 -5.50 -3.12
CA LEU A 39 6.45 -4.91 -1.86
C LEU A 39 5.66 -5.93 -1.01
N SER A 40 4.78 -6.74 -1.62
CA SER A 40 4.03 -7.79 -0.92
C SER A 40 4.94 -8.91 -0.37
N ASN A 41 6.11 -9.11 -0.98
CA ASN A 41 7.09 -10.10 -0.56
C ASN A 41 8.11 -9.57 0.45
N ASN A 42 8.10 -8.26 0.77
CA ASN A 42 8.98 -7.73 1.81
C ASN A 42 8.54 -8.30 3.17
N PRO A 43 9.43 -9.01 3.91
CA PRO A 43 9.07 -9.75 5.12
C PRO A 43 8.63 -8.88 6.30
N ARG A 44 8.89 -7.57 6.25
CA ARG A 44 8.40 -6.61 7.25
C ARG A 44 6.93 -6.29 7.06
N PHE A 45 6.42 -6.50 5.85
CA PHE A 45 5.03 -6.26 5.52
C PHE A 45 4.21 -7.57 5.57
N GLY A 46 3.01 -7.46 6.13
CA GLY A 46 1.97 -8.49 6.06
C GLY A 46 0.78 -7.96 5.27
N LEU A 47 0.90 -7.90 3.95
CA LEU A 47 -0.13 -7.33 3.07
C LEU A 47 -1.09 -8.42 2.53
N PRO A 48 -2.34 -8.06 2.20
CA PRO A 48 -3.29 -9.01 1.63
C PRO A 48 -2.82 -9.54 0.27
N ALA A 49 -2.79 -10.86 0.06
CA ALA A 49 -2.26 -11.45 -1.18
C ALA A 49 -2.88 -10.87 -2.48
N GLU A 50 -4.14 -10.44 -2.42
CA GLU A 50 -4.91 -10.00 -3.58
C GLU A 50 -4.71 -8.51 -3.94
N PHE A 51 -4.08 -7.69 -3.09
CA PHE A 51 -4.03 -6.24 -3.34
C PHE A 51 -3.27 -5.90 -4.63
N THR A 52 -2.21 -6.65 -4.91
CA THR A 52 -1.39 -6.47 -6.12
C THR A 52 -2.22 -6.68 -7.38
N ALA A 53 -2.99 -7.77 -7.44
CA ALA A 53 -3.88 -8.06 -8.56
C ALA A 53 -4.99 -6.99 -8.68
N ALA A 54 -5.58 -6.58 -7.57
CA ALA A 54 -6.64 -5.57 -7.56
C ALA A 54 -6.22 -4.21 -8.16
N ILE A 55 -4.96 -3.81 -7.97
CA ILE A 55 -4.41 -2.57 -8.56
C ILE A 55 -3.97 -2.83 -10.01
N ALA A 56 -3.25 -3.92 -10.27
CA ALA A 56 -2.75 -4.24 -11.60
C ALA A 56 -3.86 -4.45 -12.63
N ASP A 57 -4.94 -5.14 -12.25
CA ASP A 57 -6.09 -5.41 -13.13
C ASP A 57 -6.93 -4.16 -13.40
N ALA A 58 -6.85 -3.16 -12.53
CA ALA A 58 -7.55 -1.90 -12.71
C ALA A 58 -6.87 -0.95 -13.70
N LEU A 59 -5.53 -1.01 -13.81
CA LEU A 59 -4.73 -0.09 -14.63
C LEU A 59 -5.17 -0.01 -16.10
N PRO A 60 -5.42 -1.13 -16.82
CA PRO A 60 -5.81 -1.05 -18.23
C PRO A 60 -7.15 -0.36 -18.47
N GLY A 61 -7.99 -0.24 -17.43
CA GLY A 61 -9.29 0.42 -17.49
C GLY A 61 -9.29 1.88 -17.01
N MET A 62 -8.14 2.45 -16.64
CA MET A 62 -8.02 3.84 -16.23
C MET A 62 -7.71 4.73 -17.44
N ASN A 63 -8.41 5.85 -17.56
CA ASN A 63 -8.16 6.87 -18.58
C ASN A 63 -7.06 7.83 -18.12
N MET A 64 -6.54 8.64 -19.05
CA MET A 64 -5.70 9.79 -18.72
C MET A 64 -6.46 10.72 -17.76
N ASP A 65 -5.75 11.32 -16.81
CA ASP A 65 -6.28 12.14 -15.71
C ASP A 65 -7.14 11.38 -14.68
N ASP A 66 -7.32 10.06 -14.82
CA ASP A 66 -7.99 9.27 -13.78
C ASP A 66 -7.07 9.10 -12.57
N THR A 67 -7.63 9.37 -11.40
CA THR A 67 -7.02 9.02 -10.11
C THR A 67 -7.87 7.96 -9.42
N ARG A 68 -7.24 6.90 -8.91
CA ARG A 68 -7.91 5.89 -8.11
C ARG A 68 -7.09 5.57 -6.86
N ARG A 69 -7.79 5.36 -5.75
CA ARG A 69 -7.19 5.08 -4.45
C ARG A 69 -7.74 3.79 -3.86
N TRP A 70 -6.84 2.97 -3.33
CA TRP A 70 -7.13 1.77 -2.58
C TRP A 70 -6.63 1.94 -1.15
N GLN A 71 -7.47 1.55 -0.19
CA GLN A 71 -7.06 1.44 1.20
C GLN A 71 -6.77 -0.02 1.51
N ILE A 72 -5.56 -0.32 1.96
CA ILE A 72 -5.08 -1.65 2.28
C ILE A 72 -4.84 -1.75 3.78
N ASP A 73 -5.55 -2.66 4.44
CA ASP A 73 -5.28 -3.03 5.81
C ASP A 73 -4.27 -4.19 5.84
N GLY A 74 -3.16 -4.01 6.56
CA GLY A 74 -2.10 -5.01 6.64
C GLY A 74 -1.33 -4.95 7.97
N ALA A 75 -0.09 -5.44 7.94
CA ALA A 75 0.84 -5.35 9.05
C ALA A 75 2.21 -4.79 8.61
N PHE A 76 2.89 -4.11 9.53
CA PHE A 76 4.29 -3.70 9.42
C PHE A 76 5.02 -4.06 10.72
N ASP A 77 6.09 -4.86 10.65
CA ASP A 77 6.82 -5.41 11.81
C ASP A 77 5.90 -6.06 12.86
N GLY A 78 4.83 -6.74 12.41
CA GLY A 78 3.85 -7.40 13.26
C GLY A 78 2.79 -6.48 13.90
N ALA A 79 2.88 -5.16 13.72
CA ALA A 79 1.85 -4.20 14.11
C ALA A 79 0.87 -3.93 12.96
N ARG A 80 -0.40 -3.69 13.27
CA ARG A 80 -1.38 -3.29 12.25
C ARG A 80 -1.01 -1.96 11.60
N VAL A 81 -1.18 -1.88 10.30
CA VAL A 81 -0.95 -0.68 9.52
C VAL A 81 -2.03 -0.53 8.45
N GLN A 82 -2.41 0.71 8.15
CA GLN A 82 -3.19 1.06 6.98
C GLN A 82 -2.25 1.69 5.95
N ILE A 83 -2.32 1.24 4.70
CA ILE A 83 -1.59 1.82 3.58
C ILE A 83 -2.62 2.21 2.54
N ASP A 84 -2.69 3.50 2.24
CA ASP A 84 -3.44 3.95 1.08
C ASP A 84 -2.50 4.02 -0.11
N ILE A 85 -2.91 3.44 -1.23
CA ILE A 85 -2.18 3.46 -2.49
C ILE A 85 -3.04 4.21 -3.48
N GLU A 86 -2.49 5.26 -4.06
CA GLU A 86 -3.13 6.07 -5.09
C GLU A 86 -2.37 5.91 -6.40
N VAL A 87 -3.11 5.67 -7.47
CA VAL A 87 -2.59 5.65 -8.84
C VAL A 87 -3.16 6.87 -9.57
N CYS A 88 -2.27 7.64 -10.19
CA CYS A 88 -2.63 8.75 -11.06
C CYS A 88 -2.12 8.48 -12.48
N MET A 89 -3.02 8.61 -13.47
CA MET A 89 -2.69 8.42 -14.88
C MET A 89 -2.33 9.76 -15.54
N ASP A 90 -1.15 10.28 -15.23
CA ASP A 90 -0.64 11.51 -15.87
C ASP A 90 -0.22 11.27 -17.34
N SER A 91 0.09 10.02 -17.67
CA SER A 91 0.33 9.56 -19.04
C SER A 91 -0.10 8.09 -19.21
N MET A 92 -0.41 7.67 -20.44
CA MET A 92 -0.87 6.30 -20.71
C MET A 92 0.17 5.23 -20.38
N ASP A 93 1.46 5.56 -20.47
CA ASP A 93 2.57 4.61 -20.33
C ASP A 93 3.35 4.78 -19.02
N ALA A 94 3.11 5.86 -18.28
CA ALA A 94 3.79 6.15 -17.03
C ALA A 94 2.84 6.53 -15.88
N PRO A 95 2.15 5.55 -15.25
CA PRO A 95 1.37 5.78 -14.05
C PRO A 95 2.24 6.28 -12.88
N GLY A 96 1.73 7.27 -12.14
CA GLY A 96 2.27 7.69 -10.85
C GLY A 96 1.64 6.87 -9.72
N LEU A 97 2.45 6.36 -8.80
CA LEU A 97 1.98 5.71 -7.58
C LEU A 97 2.37 6.54 -6.35
N SER A 98 1.40 6.84 -5.51
CA SER A 98 1.58 7.49 -4.21
C SER A 98 1.14 6.57 -3.09
N PHE A 99 1.94 6.49 -2.03
CA PHE A 99 1.69 5.67 -0.86
C PHE A 99 1.53 6.56 0.36
N PHE A 100 0.52 6.29 1.19
CA PHE A 100 0.25 7.02 2.41
C PHE A 100 0.13 6.04 3.58
N SER A 101 0.92 6.24 4.62
CA SER A 101 0.90 5.38 5.80
C SER A 101 1.61 6.03 7.00
N THR A 102 1.97 5.23 7.99
CA THR A 102 2.88 5.63 9.06
C THR A 102 4.28 5.94 8.50
N ARG A 103 5.03 6.80 9.19
CA ARG A 103 6.41 7.13 8.78
C ARG A 103 7.29 5.90 8.58
N ALA A 104 7.22 4.94 9.50
CA ALA A 104 8.07 3.74 9.44
C ALA A 104 7.77 2.85 8.23
N ALA A 105 6.49 2.69 7.88
CA ALA A 105 6.08 1.95 6.67
C ALA A 105 6.51 2.71 5.40
N ILE A 106 6.33 4.04 5.38
CA ILE A 106 6.73 4.87 4.24
C ILE A 106 8.25 4.86 4.02
N ASP A 107 9.05 4.97 5.08
CA ASP A 107 10.51 4.89 4.98
C ASP A 107 10.98 3.54 4.42
N GLU A 108 10.23 2.46 4.64
CA GLU A 108 10.54 1.16 4.05
C GLU A 108 10.08 1.07 2.59
N ILE A 109 8.89 1.58 2.26
CA ILE A 109 8.41 1.69 0.88
C ILE A 109 9.38 2.52 0.04
N ASP A 110 9.91 3.62 0.58
CA ASP A 110 10.88 4.49 -0.07
C ASP A 110 12.20 3.74 -0.41
N LYS A 111 12.67 2.87 0.49
CA LYS A 111 13.81 2.00 0.20
C LYS A 111 13.51 0.98 -0.89
N GLU A 112 12.32 0.39 -0.88
CA GLU A 112 11.88 -0.53 -1.92
C GLU A 112 11.82 0.17 -3.28
N LEU A 113 11.26 1.39 -3.35
CA LEU A 113 11.23 2.25 -4.53
C LEU A 113 12.63 2.52 -5.07
N ALA A 114 13.54 3.01 -4.21
CA ALA A 114 14.91 3.32 -4.58
C ALA A 114 15.68 2.07 -5.06
N ALA A 115 15.44 0.91 -4.43
CA ALA A 115 16.06 -0.34 -4.84
C ALA A 115 15.47 -0.87 -6.16
N PHE A 116 14.18 -0.65 -6.43
CA PHE A 116 13.52 -1.12 -7.65
C PHE A 116 14.02 -0.30 -8.85
N SER A 117 14.04 1.02 -8.72
CA SER A 117 14.57 1.93 -9.75
C SER A 117 16.02 1.58 -10.15
N LYS A 118 16.89 1.31 -9.17
CA LYS A 118 18.27 0.86 -9.44
C LYS A 118 18.35 -0.47 -10.20
N ALA A 119 17.41 -1.38 -9.95
CA ALA A 119 17.38 -2.68 -10.64
C ALA A 119 16.86 -2.56 -12.08
N SER A 120 15.96 -1.61 -12.36
CA SER A 120 15.45 -1.34 -13.71
C SER A 120 16.45 -0.64 -14.64
N GLU A 121 17.47 0.03 -14.10
CA GLU A 121 18.52 0.73 -14.88
C GLU A 121 19.68 -0.18 -15.33
N SER A 122 19.67 -1.46 -14.96
CA SER A 122 20.76 -2.44 -15.17
C SER A 122 20.50 -3.36 -16.37
#